data_AF-A0A7S1XJZ3-F1
#
_entry.id   AF-A0A7S1XJZ3-F1
#
_cell.length_a   1.000
_cell.length_b   1.000
_cell.length_c   1.000
_cell.angle_alpha   90.00
_cell.angle_beta   90.00
_cell.angle_gamma   90.00
#
_symmetry.space_group_name_H-M   'P 1'
#
loop_
_entity.id
_entity.type
_entity.pdbx_description
1 polymer ?
#
loop_
_entity_poly.entity_id
_entity_poly.type
_entity_poly.pdbx_seq_one_letter_code
_entity_poly.pdbx_strand_id
1 'polypeptide(L)'
;MSAHIRQAFRELHENDGLVVMGRGLGLQRLLCKFLKLYTAAPTASETGEARRPLVFCINAAANAEDGKVYNDVLLSEGVRPDALPKVITYEAPNRRRLYASGGVFIVTSRILVLDFNNEIVDIPNVAGLLVCNAHHVTESSTEAFILRLFREQNSAGFIKAFSDEPEALVRGFNKLENTMKQLHVNRLFLWPRFHAVVLQALGSGHGAKTNKTKKKTKTARAKGGPEPNNPVPTVIELDCAMTEFQAQIQLAIVAAMEMCLSDLKKSAPMLDASALTIEDNFFRSFYYQVRRQLESEWHRVTARTKQMVEDLRTLQTLLNDLLKYDCCEFYELLLMLQSLNANQVRLQRTPSPWLATVAADTIFRFAKARVFDMAYAKAGKRDVVALDGDDDDDDDLNPKPNPDPNPNPNPKTNAE
;
A
#
# COMPACT_ATOMS: atom_id res chain seq x y z
N MET A 1 7.76 15.45 -22.88
CA MET A 1 8.46 14.94 -21.68
C MET A 1 8.47 16.04 -20.64
N SER A 2 8.11 15.73 -19.40
CA SER A 2 8.08 16.73 -18.32
C SER A 2 9.47 17.32 -18.06
N ALA A 3 9.55 18.62 -17.72
CA ALA A 3 10.82 19.29 -17.48
C ALA A 3 11.61 18.66 -16.33
N HIS A 4 10.94 18.28 -15.24
CA HIS A 4 11.60 17.65 -14.09
C HIS A 4 12.24 16.31 -14.42
N ILE A 5 11.57 15.45 -15.19
CA ILE A 5 12.14 14.14 -15.58
C ILE A 5 13.37 14.33 -16.47
N ARG A 6 13.38 15.34 -17.36
CA ARG A 6 14.55 15.63 -18.21
C ARG A 6 15.76 16.05 -17.39
N GLN A 7 15.55 16.89 -16.37
CA GLN A 7 16.62 17.34 -15.51
C GLN A 7 17.13 16.21 -14.60
N ALA A 8 16.22 15.45 -13.99
CA ALA A 8 16.56 14.27 -13.19
C ALA A 8 17.37 13.23 -14.00
N PHE A 9 16.99 13.02 -15.27
CA PHE A 9 17.73 12.16 -16.18
C PHE A 9 19.15 12.66 -16.44
N ARG A 10 19.33 13.96 -16.67
CA ARG A 10 20.66 14.55 -16.92
C ARG A 10 21.58 14.40 -15.71
N GLU A 11 21.11 14.79 -14.54
CA GLU A 11 21.89 14.74 -13.29
C GLU A 11 22.31 13.30 -12.96
N LEU A 12 21.39 12.35 -13.08
CA LEU A 12 21.69 10.93 -12.84
C LEU A 12 22.49 10.30 -13.99
N HIS A 13 22.45 10.83 -15.21
CA HIS A 13 23.28 10.31 -16.30
C HIS A 13 24.76 10.68 -16.09
N GLU A 14 25.04 11.93 -15.72
CA GLU A 14 26.38 12.45 -15.46
C GLU A 14 27.03 11.85 -14.21
N ASN A 15 26.25 11.61 -13.16
CA ASN A 15 26.76 11.15 -11.88
C ASN A 15 25.97 9.94 -11.37
N ASP A 16 26.69 8.95 -10.87
CA ASP A 16 26.11 7.78 -10.22
C ASP A 16 25.56 8.14 -8.84
N GLY A 17 24.39 7.60 -8.52
CA GLY A 17 23.67 7.99 -7.31
C GLY A 17 22.34 7.29 -7.11
N LEU A 18 21.75 7.61 -5.96
CA LEU A 18 20.39 7.24 -5.60
C LEU A 18 19.45 8.42 -5.93
N VAL A 19 18.48 8.20 -6.81
CA VAL A 19 17.39 9.13 -7.06
C VAL A 19 16.20 8.76 -6.19
N VAL A 20 15.71 9.73 -5.41
CA VAL A 20 14.49 9.61 -4.60
C VAL A 20 13.47 10.63 -5.11
N MET A 21 12.42 10.13 -5.77
CA MET A 21 11.31 10.97 -6.25
C MET A 21 10.13 10.91 -5.28
N GLY A 22 9.36 11.99 -5.20
CA GLY A 22 8.03 11.92 -4.57
C GLY A 22 7.15 10.91 -5.32
N ARG A 23 6.41 10.09 -4.56
CA ARG A 23 5.50 9.07 -5.10
C ARG A 23 4.62 9.64 -6.21
N GLY A 24 4.48 8.93 -7.33
CA GLY A 24 3.66 9.36 -8.47
C GLY A 24 4.25 10.46 -9.36
N LEU A 25 5.49 10.94 -9.14
CA LEU A 25 6.17 11.87 -10.06
C LEU A 25 6.69 11.22 -11.36
N GLY A 26 6.48 9.91 -11.52
CA GLY A 26 6.81 9.16 -12.73
C GLY A 26 8.19 8.53 -12.73
N LEU A 27 8.63 7.92 -11.61
CA LEU A 27 9.91 7.21 -11.52
C LEU A 27 10.07 6.13 -12.61
N GLN A 28 9.01 5.35 -12.88
CA GLN A 28 9.01 4.36 -13.95
C GLN A 28 9.31 4.98 -15.33
N ARG A 29 8.82 6.21 -15.59
CA ARG A 29 9.13 6.92 -16.84
C ARG A 29 10.60 7.31 -16.91
N LEU A 30 11.22 7.70 -15.79
CA LEU A 30 12.65 7.97 -15.73
C LEU A 30 13.46 6.69 -16.04
N LEU A 31 13.09 5.57 -15.41
CA LEU A 31 13.71 4.27 -15.65
C LEU A 31 13.61 3.86 -17.12
N CYS A 32 12.41 3.94 -17.73
CA CYS A 32 12.23 3.65 -19.15
C CYS A 32 13.16 4.48 -20.05
N LYS A 33 13.49 5.72 -19.69
CA LYS A 33 14.46 6.52 -20.46
C LYS A 33 15.89 6.00 -20.34
N PHE A 34 16.29 5.53 -19.16
CA PHE A 34 17.59 4.85 -19.01
C PHE A 34 17.62 3.54 -19.79
N LEU A 35 16.57 2.73 -19.71
CA LEU A 35 16.45 1.52 -20.52
C LEU A 35 16.55 1.87 -22.01
N LYS A 36 15.79 2.87 -22.48
CA LYS A 36 15.84 3.34 -23.87
C LYS A 36 17.25 3.78 -24.27
N LEU A 37 17.95 4.54 -23.43
CA LEU A 37 19.33 4.98 -23.67
C LEU A 37 20.28 3.79 -23.86
N TYR A 38 20.24 2.81 -22.95
CA TYR A 38 21.15 1.66 -23.01
C TYR A 38 20.75 0.59 -24.04
N THR A 39 19.50 0.62 -24.52
CA THR A 39 19.05 -0.16 -25.68
C THR A 39 19.41 0.49 -27.01
N ALA A 40 19.68 1.80 -27.03
CA ALA A 40 20.04 2.53 -28.24
C ALA A 40 21.45 2.15 -28.72
N ALA A 41 21.68 2.37 -30.02
CA ALA A 41 22.76 1.91 -30.89
C ALA A 41 24.10 1.51 -30.23
N PRO A 42 24.80 0.48 -30.77
CA PRO A 42 26.10 0.08 -30.27
C PRO A 42 27.08 1.25 -30.30
N THR A 43 27.73 1.51 -29.16
CA THR A 43 28.80 2.48 -29.07
C THR A 43 29.92 2.05 -30.01
N ALA A 44 30.34 2.94 -30.91
CA ALA A 44 31.52 2.71 -31.74
C ALA A 44 32.74 2.61 -30.82
N SER A 45 33.24 1.38 -30.65
CA SER A 45 34.54 1.15 -30.02
C SER A 45 35.65 1.62 -30.96
N GLU A 46 36.72 2.17 -30.41
CA GLU A 46 37.95 2.57 -31.15
C GLU A 46 38.59 1.39 -31.92
N THR A 47 38.18 0.15 -31.62
CA THR A 47 38.62 -1.09 -32.28
C THR A 47 37.69 -1.62 -33.38
N GLY A 48 36.67 -0.86 -33.81
CA GLY A 48 35.83 -1.23 -34.97
C GLY A 48 34.78 -2.33 -34.73
N GLU A 49 34.77 -2.98 -33.56
CA GLU A 49 33.69 -3.89 -33.16
C GLU A 49 32.60 -3.15 -32.39
N ALA A 50 31.41 -3.07 -32.99
CA ALA A 50 30.22 -2.43 -32.43
C ALA A 50 29.59 -3.30 -31.32
N ARG A 51 30.14 -3.24 -30.10
CA ARG A 51 29.62 -4.01 -28.95
C ARG A 51 28.53 -3.22 -28.21
N ARG A 52 27.40 -3.87 -27.93
CA ARG A 52 26.34 -3.29 -27.09
C ARG A 52 26.76 -3.32 -25.62
N PRO A 53 26.55 -2.24 -24.85
CA PRO A 53 26.84 -2.25 -23.42
C PRO A 53 25.98 -3.29 -22.71
N LEU A 54 26.57 -4.06 -21.80
CA LEU A 54 25.87 -5.04 -20.97
C LEU A 54 25.36 -4.35 -19.70
N VAL A 55 24.05 -4.20 -19.57
CA VAL A 55 23.42 -3.52 -18.41
C VAL A 55 22.36 -4.42 -17.80
N PHE A 56 22.38 -4.58 -16.48
CA PHE A 56 21.35 -5.32 -15.76
C PHE A 56 20.42 -4.38 -15.01
N CYS A 57 19.12 -4.63 -15.12
CA CYS A 57 18.08 -3.99 -14.33
C CYS A 57 17.56 -4.99 -13.30
N ILE A 58 17.83 -4.73 -12.02
CA ILE A 58 17.45 -5.58 -10.90
C ILE A 58 16.37 -4.94 -10.06
N ASN A 59 15.61 -5.79 -9.34
CA ASN A 59 14.56 -5.40 -8.41
C ASN A 59 13.44 -4.54 -9.04
N ALA A 60 13.29 -4.59 -10.37
CA ALA A 60 12.32 -3.81 -11.15
C ALA A 60 10.93 -4.46 -11.21
N ALA A 61 10.86 -5.74 -10.90
CA ALA A 61 9.73 -6.62 -11.15
C ALA A 61 9.75 -7.73 -10.09
N ALA A 62 8.60 -8.00 -9.47
CA ALA A 62 8.47 -9.17 -8.61
C ALA A 62 8.44 -10.45 -9.46
N ASN A 63 7.78 -10.37 -10.63
CA ASN A 63 7.56 -11.46 -11.56
C ASN A 63 7.99 -11.11 -13.00
N ALA A 64 8.20 -12.11 -13.85
CA ALA A 64 8.60 -11.91 -15.24
C ALA A 64 7.60 -11.09 -16.07
N GLU A 65 6.32 -11.07 -15.67
CA GLU A 65 5.25 -10.30 -16.32
C GLU A 65 5.40 -8.79 -16.10
N ASP A 66 5.74 -8.36 -14.87
CA ASP A 66 5.99 -6.95 -14.58
C ASP A 66 7.16 -6.39 -15.41
N GLY A 67 8.13 -7.26 -15.71
CA GLY A 67 9.24 -6.94 -16.60
C GLY A 67 8.81 -6.63 -18.04
N LYS A 68 7.72 -7.25 -18.52
CA LYS A 68 7.18 -7.01 -19.87
C LYS A 68 6.50 -5.66 -20.01
N VAL A 69 5.96 -5.11 -18.92
CA VAL A 69 5.34 -3.77 -18.92
C VAL A 69 6.34 -2.71 -19.40
N TYR A 70 7.62 -2.82 -19.01
CA TYR A 70 8.66 -1.93 -19.51
C TYR A 70 8.88 -2.08 -21.02
N ASN A 71 8.79 -3.29 -21.55
CA ASN A 71 8.92 -3.54 -22.99
C ASN A 71 7.76 -2.94 -23.77
N ASP A 72 6.53 -3.03 -23.28
CA ASP A 72 5.35 -2.43 -23.91
C ASP A 72 5.47 -0.91 -24.00
N VAL A 73 5.93 -0.28 -22.90
CA VAL A 73 6.21 1.16 -22.88
C VAL A 73 7.31 1.51 -23.89
N LEU A 74 8.41 0.75 -23.93
CA LEU A 74 9.52 1.01 -24.87
C LEU A 74 9.11 0.82 -26.33
N LEU A 75 8.28 -0.18 -26.63
CA LEU A 75 7.68 -0.40 -27.95
C LEU A 75 6.82 0.79 -28.36
N SER A 76 5.98 1.30 -27.46
CA SER A 76 5.16 2.50 -27.71
C SER A 76 6.01 3.75 -27.95
N GLU A 77 7.22 3.80 -27.38
CA GLU A 77 8.20 4.86 -27.61
C GLU A 77 9.08 4.65 -28.85
N GLY A 78 8.80 3.64 -29.68
CA GLY A 78 9.45 3.38 -30.97
C GLY A 78 10.77 2.61 -30.88
N VAL A 79 11.05 1.91 -29.78
CA VAL A 79 12.23 1.03 -29.69
C VAL A 79 12.01 -0.22 -30.53
N ARG A 80 13.02 -0.63 -31.31
CA ARG A 80 12.95 -1.83 -32.16
C ARG A 80 12.80 -3.09 -31.30
N PRO A 81 11.99 -4.09 -31.71
CA PRO A 81 11.83 -5.34 -30.96
C PRO A 81 13.16 -6.05 -30.64
N ASP A 82 14.11 -6.05 -31.58
CA ASP A 82 15.43 -6.70 -31.42
C ASP A 82 16.37 -5.99 -30.42
N ALA A 83 16.03 -4.76 -30.03
CA ALA A 83 16.79 -3.97 -29.08
C ALA A 83 16.13 -3.91 -27.70
N LEU A 84 14.95 -4.50 -27.53
CA LEU A 84 14.24 -4.47 -26.26
C LEU A 84 15.01 -5.17 -25.14
N PRO A 85 14.82 -4.72 -23.89
CA PRO A 85 15.31 -5.45 -22.73
C PRO A 85 14.79 -6.89 -22.71
N LYS A 86 15.71 -7.84 -22.55
CA LYS A 86 15.36 -9.25 -22.43
C LYS A 86 15.06 -9.56 -20.97
N VAL A 87 13.85 -10.08 -20.70
CA VAL A 87 13.48 -10.55 -19.36
C VAL A 87 13.98 -11.98 -19.19
N ILE A 88 14.83 -12.19 -18.19
CA ILE A 88 15.44 -13.50 -17.93
C ILE A 88 14.63 -14.25 -16.88
N THR A 89 14.16 -15.43 -17.26
CA THR A 89 13.52 -16.41 -16.36
C THR A 89 14.50 -17.53 -16.00
N TYR A 90 14.16 -18.33 -14.99
CA TYR A 90 14.99 -19.44 -14.55
C TYR A 90 15.23 -20.47 -15.68
N GLU A 91 14.24 -20.67 -16.54
CA GLU A 91 14.23 -21.67 -17.61
C GLU A 91 14.98 -21.23 -18.88
N ALA A 92 15.52 -20.02 -18.92
CA ALA A 92 16.16 -19.48 -20.13
C ALA A 92 17.40 -20.32 -20.54
N PRO A 93 17.40 -20.97 -21.72
CA PRO A 93 18.54 -21.77 -22.17
C PRO A 93 19.70 -20.87 -22.60
N ASN A 94 20.95 -21.35 -22.40
CA ASN A 94 22.17 -20.70 -22.89
C ASN A 94 22.34 -19.23 -22.46
N ARG A 95 22.08 -18.91 -21.19
CA ARG A 95 22.24 -17.56 -20.61
C ARG A 95 23.59 -16.91 -20.91
N ARG A 96 24.69 -17.68 -20.89
CA ARG A 96 26.05 -17.20 -21.25
C ARG A 96 26.09 -16.55 -22.63
N ARG A 97 25.47 -17.16 -23.65
CA ARG A 97 25.41 -16.59 -25.01
C ARG A 97 24.52 -15.36 -25.08
N LEU A 98 23.43 -15.32 -24.30
CA LEU A 98 22.56 -14.15 -24.21
C LEU A 98 23.34 -12.95 -23.65
N TYR A 99 24.03 -13.12 -22.52
CA TYR A 99 24.81 -12.04 -21.92
C TYR A 99 26.00 -11.63 -22.81
N ALA A 100 26.64 -12.57 -23.51
CA ALA A 100 27.69 -12.27 -24.47
C ALA A 100 27.21 -11.39 -25.65
N SER A 101 25.93 -11.48 -26.03
CA SER A 101 25.35 -10.62 -27.08
C SER A 101 25.22 -9.15 -26.66
N GLY A 102 25.37 -8.84 -25.37
CA GLY A 102 25.22 -7.51 -24.81
C GLY A 102 23.78 -6.97 -24.86
N GLY A 103 23.59 -5.75 -24.38
CA GLY A 103 22.29 -5.10 -24.25
C GLY A 103 21.76 -5.09 -22.82
N VAL A 104 20.47 -4.79 -22.70
CA VAL A 104 19.81 -4.60 -21.40
C VAL A 104 19.06 -5.87 -21.01
N PHE A 105 19.26 -6.31 -19.77
CA PHE A 105 18.60 -7.50 -19.22
C PHE A 105 17.83 -7.12 -17.97
N ILE A 106 16.54 -7.49 -17.92
CA ILE A 106 15.73 -7.41 -16.71
C ILE A 106 15.78 -8.78 -16.05
N VAL A 107 16.36 -8.84 -14.86
CA VAL A 107 16.66 -10.11 -14.17
C VAL A 107 16.32 -10.00 -12.69
N THR A 108 15.82 -11.08 -12.11
CA THR A 108 15.59 -11.13 -10.67
C THR A 108 16.91 -11.27 -9.92
N SER A 109 16.99 -10.69 -8.72
CA SER A 109 18.21 -10.70 -7.92
C SER A 109 18.73 -12.12 -7.64
N ARG A 110 17.82 -13.08 -7.46
CA ARG A 110 18.17 -14.50 -7.25
C ARG A 110 18.89 -15.11 -8.45
N ILE A 111 18.42 -14.85 -9.67
CA ILE A 111 19.05 -15.39 -10.89
C ILE A 111 20.43 -14.73 -11.08
N LEU A 112 20.53 -13.41 -10.88
CA LEU A 112 21.77 -12.69 -11.11
C LEU A 112 22.88 -13.08 -10.12
N VAL A 113 22.56 -13.28 -8.83
CA VAL A 113 23.55 -13.80 -7.87
C VAL A 113 24.09 -15.15 -8.29
N LEU A 114 23.22 -16.08 -8.70
CA LEU A 114 23.65 -17.40 -9.18
C LEU A 114 24.50 -17.30 -10.44
N ASP A 115 24.14 -16.41 -11.37
CA ASP A 115 24.88 -16.21 -12.61
C ASP A 115 26.26 -15.59 -12.38
N PHE A 116 26.40 -14.68 -11.40
CA PHE A 116 27.70 -14.12 -11.02
C PHE A 116 28.56 -15.16 -10.29
N ASN A 117 27.97 -15.91 -9.35
CA ASN A 117 28.71 -16.89 -8.57
C ASN A 117 29.17 -18.11 -9.40
N ASN A 118 28.40 -18.47 -10.44
CA ASN A 118 28.74 -19.55 -11.37
C ASN A 118 29.54 -19.05 -12.58
N GLU A 119 30.01 -17.80 -12.58
CA GLU A 119 30.80 -17.20 -13.66
C GLU A 119 30.14 -17.32 -15.05
N ILE A 120 28.80 -17.29 -15.10
CA ILE A 120 28.04 -17.28 -16.35
C ILE A 120 28.17 -15.91 -17.02
N VAL A 121 28.26 -14.85 -16.22
CA VAL A 121 28.50 -13.46 -16.63
C VAL A 121 29.93 -13.07 -16.26
N ASP A 122 30.62 -12.44 -17.19
CA ASP A 122 31.92 -11.82 -16.94
C ASP A 122 31.73 -10.40 -16.37
N ILE A 123 31.92 -10.26 -15.05
CA ILE A 123 31.59 -9.04 -14.29
C ILE A 123 32.37 -7.79 -14.76
N PRO A 124 33.67 -7.87 -15.08
CA PRO A 124 34.41 -6.76 -15.69
C PRO A 124 33.81 -6.20 -16.98
N ASN A 125 33.09 -7.04 -17.75
CA ASN A 125 32.46 -6.64 -19.01
C ASN A 125 31.07 -6.00 -18.84
N VAL A 126 30.56 -5.92 -17.61
CA VAL A 126 29.27 -5.31 -17.30
C VAL A 126 29.44 -3.78 -17.26
N ALA A 127 28.69 -3.07 -18.11
CA ALA A 127 28.74 -1.60 -18.19
C ALA A 127 28.12 -0.93 -16.94
N GLY A 128 27.09 -1.53 -16.36
CA GLY A 128 26.50 -1.02 -15.12
C GLY A 128 25.22 -1.72 -14.67
N LEU A 129 24.74 -1.32 -13.50
CA LEU A 129 23.55 -1.84 -12.83
C LEU A 129 22.52 -0.74 -12.59
N LEU A 130 21.27 -1.01 -12.98
CA LEU A 130 20.10 -0.22 -12.65
C LEU A 130 19.34 -0.91 -11.51
N VAL A 131 19.30 -0.29 -10.33
CA VAL A 131 18.69 -0.87 -9.13
C VAL A 131 17.35 -0.19 -8.87
N CYS A 132 16.25 -0.92 -9.06
CA CYS A 132 14.92 -0.43 -8.74
C CYS A 132 14.55 -0.69 -7.28
N ASN A 133 13.49 -0.03 -6.80
CA ASN A 133 12.97 -0.17 -5.43
C ASN A 133 14.07 -0.16 -4.36
N ALA A 134 14.99 0.80 -4.47
CA ALA A 134 16.22 0.83 -3.69
C ALA A 134 15.99 0.91 -2.16
N HIS A 135 14.80 1.32 -1.72
CA HIS A 135 14.38 1.31 -0.31
C HIS A 135 14.36 -0.09 0.31
N HIS A 136 14.22 -1.16 -0.49
CA HIS A 136 14.30 -2.54 -0.02
C HIS A 136 15.73 -3.05 0.17
N VAL A 137 16.76 -2.33 -0.32
CA VAL A 137 18.15 -2.75 -0.17
C VAL A 137 18.59 -2.59 1.29
N THR A 138 18.91 -3.72 1.90
CA THR A 138 19.45 -3.87 3.26
C THR A 138 20.78 -4.62 3.20
N GLU A 139 21.55 -4.61 4.29
CA GLU A 139 22.80 -5.37 4.37
C GLU A 139 22.61 -6.88 4.13
N SER A 140 21.49 -7.44 4.57
CA SER A 140 21.12 -8.84 4.38
C SER A 140 20.39 -9.12 3.05
N SER A 141 20.23 -8.12 2.19
CA SER A 141 19.49 -8.28 0.93
C SER A 141 20.34 -8.95 -0.13
N THR A 142 19.70 -9.70 -1.03
CA THR A 142 20.37 -10.34 -2.17
C THR A 142 20.98 -9.29 -3.10
N GLU A 143 20.32 -8.14 -3.23
CA GLU A 143 20.77 -6.99 -4.02
C GLU A 143 22.10 -6.43 -3.49
N ALA A 144 22.23 -6.25 -2.17
CA ALA A 144 23.48 -5.78 -1.56
C ALA A 144 24.65 -6.73 -1.86
N PHE A 145 24.39 -8.05 -1.85
CA PHE A 145 25.42 -9.03 -2.22
C PHE A 145 25.83 -8.92 -3.70
N ILE A 146 24.88 -8.76 -4.63
CA ILE A 146 25.18 -8.52 -6.06
C ILE A 146 26.06 -7.28 -6.22
N LEU A 147 25.69 -6.18 -5.57
CA LEU A 147 26.35 -4.89 -5.71
C LEU A 147 27.76 -4.94 -5.15
N ARG A 148 27.96 -5.63 -4.03
CA ARG A 148 29.28 -5.90 -3.46
C ARG A 148 30.15 -6.71 -4.43
N LEU A 149 29.65 -7.83 -4.93
CA LEU A 149 30.39 -8.70 -5.86
C LEU A 149 30.73 -7.97 -7.17
N PHE A 150 29.78 -7.17 -7.69
CA PHE A 150 30.00 -6.30 -8.84
C PHE A 150 31.13 -5.30 -8.57
N ARG A 151 31.12 -4.64 -7.41
CA ARG A 151 32.09 -3.58 -7.11
C ARG A 151 33.49 -4.12 -6.76
N GLU A 152 33.57 -5.34 -6.23
CA GLU A 152 34.84 -6.05 -5.99
C GLU A 152 35.58 -6.39 -7.30
N GLN A 153 34.85 -6.77 -8.35
CA GLN A 153 35.45 -7.17 -9.64
C GLN A 153 35.41 -6.08 -10.72
N ASN A 154 34.56 -5.05 -10.55
CA ASN A 154 34.37 -3.98 -11.53
C ASN A 154 34.22 -2.61 -10.84
N SER A 155 35.29 -1.82 -10.88
CA SER A 155 35.33 -0.46 -10.35
C SER A 155 34.84 0.60 -11.35
N ALA A 156 34.81 0.29 -12.65
CA ALA A 156 34.48 1.25 -13.70
C ALA A 156 32.98 1.32 -14.02
N GLY A 157 32.23 0.24 -13.82
CA GLY A 157 30.82 0.17 -14.20
C GLY A 157 29.91 1.01 -13.31
N PHE A 158 28.87 1.58 -13.88
CA PHE A 158 28.01 2.52 -13.16
C PHE A 158 26.98 1.82 -12.26
N ILE A 159 26.54 2.47 -11.18
CA ILE A 159 25.37 2.06 -10.39
C ILE A 159 24.40 3.24 -10.31
N LYS A 160 23.16 3.03 -10.77
CA LYS A 160 22.09 4.02 -10.67
C LYS A 160 20.90 3.40 -9.96
N ALA A 161 20.51 4.00 -8.85
CA ALA A 161 19.46 3.46 -7.98
C ALA A 161 18.23 4.36 -7.97
N PHE A 162 17.05 3.76 -7.91
CA PHE A 162 15.75 4.41 -8.05
C PHE A 162 14.84 4.08 -6.86
N SER A 163 14.22 5.09 -6.27
CA SER A 163 13.17 4.94 -5.25
C SER A 163 12.13 6.04 -5.37
N ASP A 164 10.85 5.70 -5.17
CA ASP A 164 9.74 6.64 -5.06
C ASP A 164 9.05 6.60 -3.69
N GLU A 165 9.65 5.88 -2.73
CA GLU A 165 9.19 5.73 -1.35
C GLU A 165 10.19 6.38 -0.37
N PRO A 166 10.18 7.73 -0.22
CA PRO A 166 11.07 8.42 0.71
C PRO A 166 10.81 8.02 2.17
N GLU A 167 9.56 7.75 2.54
CA GLU A 167 9.15 7.32 3.89
C GLU A 167 9.86 6.04 4.35
N ALA A 168 10.10 5.08 3.44
CA ALA A 168 10.80 3.84 3.76
C ALA A 168 12.30 4.07 4.01
N LEU A 169 12.92 5.08 3.40
CA LEU A 169 14.34 5.41 3.56
C LEU A 169 14.63 6.16 4.88
N VAL A 170 13.64 6.82 5.45
CA VAL A 170 13.74 7.53 6.74
C VAL A 170 13.36 6.62 7.91
N ARG A 171 12.83 5.41 7.65
CA ARG A 171 12.37 4.50 8.69
C ARG A 171 13.53 3.88 9.48
N GLY A 172 13.64 4.28 10.75
CA GLY A 172 14.64 3.76 11.70
C GLY A 172 15.96 4.54 11.67
N PHE A 173 16.95 4.09 12.45
CA PHE A 173 18.22 4.80 12.60
C PHE A 173 19.10 4.67 11.35
N ASN A 174 19.53 5.80 10.77
CA ASN A 174 20.48 5.91 9.64
C ASN A 174 20.19 5.00 8.43
N LYS A 175 18.92 4.70 8.15
CA LYS A 175 18.54 3.79 7.07
C LYS A 175 19.00 4.27 5.69
N LEU A 176 18.83 5.56 5.38
CA LEU A 176 19.29 6.16 4.12
C LEU A 176 20.80 5.99 3.90
N GLU A 177 21.61 6.33 4.90
CA GLU A 177 23.07 6.20 4.83
C GLU A 177 23.48 4.74 4.63
N ASN A 178 22.87 3.82 5.39
CA ASN A 178 23.12 2.40 5.24
C ASN A 178 22.75 1.89 3.84
N THR A 179 21.60 2.30 3.30
CA THR A 179 21.20 1.93 1.94
C THR A 179 22.16 2.50 0.89
N MET A 180 22.63 3.75 1.02
CA MET A 180 23.63 4.32 0.11
C MET A 180 24.98 3.58 0.17
N LYS A 181 25.42 3.16 1.36
CA LYS A 181 26.62 2.32 1.54
C LYS A 181 26.48 0.97 0.83
N GLN A 182 25.34 0.30 0.99
CA GLN A 182 25.07 -0.99 0.30
C GLN A 182 24.92 -0.84 -1.21
N LEU A 183 24.46 0.32 -1.68
CA LEU A 183 24.39 0.66 -3.11
C LEU A 183 25.76 1.05 -3.69
N HIS A 184 26.78 1.26 -2.86
CA HIS A 184 28.08 1.79 -3.27
C HIS A 184 27.98 3.11 -4.06
N VAL A 185 27.08 4.01 -3.63
CA VAL A 185 26.89 5.33 -4.24
C VAL A 185 27.09 6.46 -3.25
N ASN A 186 27.68 7.56 -3.72
CA ASN A 186 28.05 8.71 -2.88
C ASN A 186 27.14 9.93 -3.08
N ARG A 187 26.26 9.92 -4.09
CA ARG A 187 25.36 11.04 -4.41
C ARG A 187 23.91 10.65 -4.19
N LEU A 188 23.14 11.60 -3.67
CA LEU A 188 21.71 11.50 -3.44
C LEU A 188 21.00 12.63 -4.20
N PHE A 189 20.06 12.28 -5.05
CA PHE A 189 19.27 13.20 -5.85
C PHE A 189 17.83 13.21 -5.36
N LEU A 190 17.41 14.30 -4.72
CA LEU A 190 16.09 14.43 -4.13
C LEU A 190 15.15 15.22 -5.05
N TRP A 191 14.03 14.62 -5.41
CA TRP A 191 13.00 15.22 -6.26
C TRP A 191 11.64 15.24 -5.55
N PRO A 192 11.47 16.07 -4.50
CA PRO A 192 10.20 16.22 -3.81
C PRO A 192 9.17 16.96 -4.67
N ARG A 193 7.87 16.80 -4.34
CA ARG A 193 6.79 17.46 -5.09
C ARG A 193 6.82 18.99 -5.02
N PHE A 194 7.42 19.56 -3.97
CA PHE A 194 7.60 21.00 -3.80
C PHE A 194 8.87 21.55 -4.49
N HIS A 195 9.65 20.71 -5.17
CA HIS A 195 10.82 21.17 -5.90
C HIS A 195 10.40 22.15 -7.01
N ALA A 196 11.10 23.28 -7.16
CA ALA A 196 10.69 24.37 -8.05
C ALA A 196 10.41 23.90 -9.50
N VAL A 197 11.30 23.05 -10.03
CA VAL A 197 11.17 22.49 -11.39
C VAL A 197 9.99 21.53 -11.51
N VAL A 198 9.66 20.80 -10.44
CA VAL A 198 8.51 19.89 -10.39
C VAL A 198 7.23 20.69 -10.35
N LEU A 199 7.15 21.72 -9.51
CA LEU A 199 5.99 22.63 -9.43
C LEU A 199 5.73 23.33 -10.77
N GLN A 200 6.78 23.81 -11.43
CA GLN A 200 6.66 24.42 -12.76
C GLN A 200 6.15 23.42 -13.79
N ALA A 201 6.62 22.17 -13.74
CA ALA A 201 6.25 21.16 -14.70
C ALA A 201 4.84 20.56 -14.47
N LEU A 202 4.38 20.54 -13.21
CA LEU A 202 3.02 20.12 -12.85
C LEU A 202 1.97 21.21 -13.09
N GLY A 203 2.39 22.46 -13.33
CA GLY A 203 1.49 23.60 -13.49
C GLY A 203 1.07 24.12 -12.12
N SER A 204 1.48 25.34 -11.80
CA SER A 204 1.13 26.03 -10.55
C SER A 204 -0.39 26.20 -10.41
N GLY A 205 -1.04 25.35 -9.60
CA GLY A 205 -2.38 25.55 -9.09
C GLY A 205 -2.37 25.73 -7.57
N HIS A 206 -2.38 27.00 -7.13
CA HIS A 206 -2.79 27.49 -5.80
C HIS A 206 -1.95 27.14 -4.55
N GLY A 207 -1.16 28.13 -4.12
CA GLY A 207 -0.64 28.22 -2.74
C GLY A 207 -0.31 29.65 -2.27
N ALA A 208 -0.66 30.69 -3.02
CA ALA A 208 -0.38 32.08 -2.62
C ALA A 208 -1.43 33.03 -3.19
N LYS A 209 -2.49 33.31 -2.41
CA LYS A 209 -3.24 34.59 -2.29
C LYS A 209 -4.57 34.36 -1.56
N THR A 210 -4.50 34.13 -0.26
CA THR A 210 -5.53 34.67 0.65
C THR A 210 -5.15 36.12 0.95
N ASN A 211 -5.75 37.08 0.24
CA ASN A 211 -6.21 38.34 0.85
C ASN A 211 -6.84 39.30 -0.17
N LYS A 212 -8.06 39.70 0.18
CA LYS A 212 -8.67 41.03 0.02
C LYS A 212 -8.82 41.65 -1.38
N THR A 213 -9.98 42.32 -1.48
CA THR A 213 -10.36 43.41 -2.39
C THR A 213 -10.80 43.04 -3.81
N LYS A 214 -12.13 42.92 -3.93
CA LYS A 214 -12.90 43.20 -5.15
C LYS A 214 -12.45 44.56 -5.74
N LYS A 215 -11.96 44.56 -6.98
CA LYS A 215 -12.14 45.70 -7.89
C LYS A 215 -12.27 45.20 -9.33
N LYS A 216 -13.48 45.36 -9.87
CA LYS A 216 -13.85 45.17 -11.27
C LYS A 216 -13.20 46.25 -12.14
N THR A 217 -12.56 45.88 -13.24
CA THR A 217 -12.62 46.52 -14.59
C THR A 217 -11.70 45.71 -15.53
N LYS A 218 -12.26 44.86 -16.41
CA LYS A 218 -12.63 45.08 -17.83
C LYS A 218 -11.48 45.53 -18.75
N THR A 219 -11.44 44.83 -19.90
CA THR A 219 -10.82 45.14 -21.22
C THR A 219 -9.30 45.03 -21.40
N ALA A 220 -8.86 43.93 -22.01
CA ALA A 220 -7.92 43.95 -23.14
C ALA A 220 -7.95 42.62 -23.91
N ARG A 221 -8.12 42.72 -25.22
CA ARG A 221 -8.17 41.64 -26.21
C ARG A 221 -6.76 41.51 -26.84
N ALA A 222 -6.40 40.27 -27.19
CA ALA A 222 -5.33 39.84 -28.08
C ALA A 222 -3.86 39.92 -27.58
N LYS A 223 -3.24 38.75 -27.46
CA LYS A 223 -2.14 38.30 -28.35
C LYS A 223 -1.78 36.85 -28.06
N GLY A 224 -1.66 36.06 -29.11
CA GLY A 224 -1.32 34.65 -29.05
C GLY A 224 0.06 34.42 -28.43
N GLY A 225 0.09 33.59 -27.39
CA GLY A 225 1.26 32.90 -26.86
C GLY A 225 0.89 31.43 -26.71
N PRO A 226 1.86 30.50 -26.71
CA PRO A 226 1.56 29.08 -26.75
C PRO A 226 0.76 28.73 -25.50
N GLU A 227 -0.41 28.11 -25.72
CA GLU A 227 -1.26 27.60 -24.66
C GLU A 227 -0.39 26.81 -23.65
N PRO A 228 -0.53 27.03 -22.34
CA PRO A 228 0.10 26.15 -21.36
C PRO A 228 -0.58 24.78 -21.48
N ASN A 229 0.03 23.93 -22.30
CA ASN A 229 -0.45 22.63 -22.78
C ASN A 229 -0.49 21.54 -21.70
N ASN A 230 -0.97 21.87 -20.51
CA ASN A 230 -1.49 20.88 -19.58
C ASN A 230 -2.49 21.55 -18.62
N PRO A 231 -3.81 21.42 -18.84
CA PRO A 231 -4.77 21.87 -17.84
C PRO A 231 -4.52 21.06 -16.57
N VAL A 232 -4.16 21.74 -15.48
CA VAL A 232 -4.10 21.12 -14.15
C VAL A 232 -5.48 20.50 -13.90
N PRO A 233 -5.57 19.24 -13.47
CA PRO A 233 -6.86 18.60 -13.21
C PRO A 233 -7.64 19.45 -12.22
N THR A 234 -8.87 19.80 -12.57
CA THR A 234 -9.75 20.55 -11.66
C THR A 234 -10.24 19.59 -10.59
N VAL A 235 -9.86 19.85 -9.34
CA VAL A 235 -10.31 19.06 -8.19
C VAL A 235 -11.62 19.67 -7.69
N ILE A 236 -12.65 18.84 -7.55
CA ILE A 236 -13.90 19.19 -6.87
C ILE A 236 -13.92 18.41 -5.57
N GLU A 237 -13.73 19.11 -4.45
CA GLU A 237 -13.78 18.52 -3.11
C GLU A 237 -15.25 18.43 -2.68
N LEU A 238 -15.70 17.21 -2.38
CA LEU A 238 -17.05 16.95 -1.86
C LEU A 238 -16.93 16.43 -0.43
N ASP A 239 -17.39 17.24 0.52
CA ASP A 239 -17.41 16.87 1.94
C ASP A 239 -18.59 15.94 2.22
N CYS A 240 -18.30 14.63 2.27
CA CYS A 240 -19.27 13.61 2.66
C CYS A 240 -19.15 13.33 4.16
N ALA A 241 -20.04 13.88 4.97
CA ALA A 241 -20.09 13.61 6.40
C ALA A 241 -20.48 12.14 6.67
N MET A 242 -19.88 11.54 7.70
CA MET A 242 -20.27 10.21 8.17
C MET A 242 -21.66 10.27 8.80
N THR A 243 -22.44 9.20 8.65
CA THR A 243 -23.72 9.06 9.38
C THR A 243 -23.47 9.03 10.89
N GLU A 244 -24.44 9.47 11.69
CA GLU A 244 -24.32 9.48 13.16
C GLU A 244 -23.92 8.09 13.70
N PHE A 245 -24.53 7.02 13.16
CA PHE A 245 -24.18 5.65 13.53
C PHE A 245 -22.74 5.28 13.18
N GLN A 246 -22.25 5.65 12.00
CA GLN A 246 -20.85 5.40 11.61
C GLN A 246 -19.87 6.21 12.45
N ALA A 247 -20.19 7.47 12.77
CA ALA A 247 -19.34 8.32 13.61
C ALA A 247 -19.21 7.75 15.03
N GLN A 248 -20.31 7.24 15.61
CA GLN A 248 -20.28 6.59 16.92
C GLN A 248 -19.45 5.30 16.92
N ILE A 249 -19.54 4.49 15.86
CA ILE A 249 -18.70 3.30 15.70
C ILE A 249 -17.22 3.71 15.57
N GLN A 250 -16.91 4.74 14.78
CA GLN A 250 -15.55 5.23 14.61
C GLN A 250 -14.93 5.69 15.94
N LEU A 251 -15.66 6.48 16.72
CA LEU A 251 -15.23 6.93 18.05
C LEU A 251 -14.98 5.75 18.99
N ALA A 252 -15.87 4.76 18.99
CA ALA A 252 -15.70 3.55 19.80
C ALA A 252 -14.48 2.72 19.37
N ILE A 253 -14.20 2.58 18.07
CA ILE A 253 -12.99 1.90 17.56
C ILE A 253 -11.74 2.66 18.02
N VAL A 254 -11.70 3.98 17.91
CA VAL A 254 -10.56 4.80 18.36
C VAL A 254 -10.35 4.65 19.86
N ALA A 255 -11.42 4.68 20.67
CA ALA A 255 -11.33 4.45 22.11
C ALA A 255 -10.76 3.06 22.45
N ALA A 256 -11.17 2.01 21.70
CA ALA A 256 -10.59 0.68 21.86
C ALA A 256 -9.10 0.65 21.50
N MET A 257 -8.68 1.35 20.44
CA MET A 257 -7.28 1.49 20.04
C MET A 257 -6.45 2.20 21.12
N GLU A 258 -6.98 3.27 21.71
CA GLU A 258 -6.33 4.01 22.82
C GLU A 258 -6.12 3.13 24.06
N MET A 259 -7.14 2.34 24.42
CA MET A 259 -7.03 1.39 25.52
C MET A 259 -5.95 0.34 25.26
N CYS A 260 -5.96 -0.29 24.08
CA CYS A 260 -4.94 -1.25 23.68
C CYS A 260 -3.53 -0.65 23.69
N LEU A 261 -3.38 0.59 23.24
CA LEU A 261 -2.09 1.28 23.18
C LEU A 261 -1.59 1.69 24.58
N SER A 262 -2.47 2.16 25.46
CA SER A 262 -2.15 2.42 26.87
C SER A 262 -1.71 1.14 27.59
N ASP A 263 -2.40 0.03 27.38
CA ASP A 263 -2.06 -1.25 28.02
C ASP A 263 -0.79 -1.88 27.43
N LEU A 264 -0.53 -1.66 26.13
CA LEU A 264 0.72 -2.03 25.50
C LEU A 264 1.90 -1.25 26.10
N LYS A 265 1.76 0.07 26.29
CA LYS A 265 2.76 0.92 26.96
C LYS A 265 3.10 0.44 28.38
N LYS A 266 2.08 0.03 29.14
CA LYS A 266 2.27 -0.50 30.50
C LYS A 266 2.95 -1.86 30.52
N SER A 267 2.59 -2.73 29.59
CA SER A 267 3.06 -4.12 29.55
C SER A 267 4.46 -4.25 28.94
N ALA A 268 4.88 -3.30 28.10
CA ALA A 268 6.16 -3.32 27.40
C ALA A 268 6.90 -1.98 27.55
N PRO A 269 7.50 -1.71 28.74
CA PRO A 269 8.24 -0.47 28.99
C PRO A 269 9.53 -0.35 28.15
N MET A 270 9.96 -1.43 27.50
CA MET A 270 11.09 -1.42 26.55
C MET A 270 10.77 -0.74 25.21
N LEU A 271 9.49 -0.45 24.94
CA LEU A 271 9.08 0.26 23.74
C LEU A 271 9.31 1.76 23.91
N ASP A 272 9.78 2.41 22.85
CA ASP A 272 9.94 3.87 22.85
C ASP A 272 8.56 4.54 22.93
N ALA A 273 8.28 5.15 24.07
CA ALA A 273 6.99 5.81 24.35
C ALA A 273 6.71 6.98 23.38
N SER A 274 7.75 7.57 22.77
CA SER A 274 7.61 8.68 21.81
C SER A 274 7.04 8.22 20.45
N ALA A 275 7.26 6.96 20.08
CA ALA A 275 6.79 6.37 18.82
C ALA A 275 5.42 5.69 18.93
N LEU A 276 4.86 5.61 20.14
CA LEU A 276 3.56 4.99 20.42
C LEU A 276 2.49 6.08 20.56
N THR A 277 2.20 6.80 19.48
CA THR A 277 1.09 7.77 19.45
C THR A 277 -0.13 7.20 18.72
N ILE A 278 -1.31 7.76 18.99
CA ILE A 278 -2.55 7.37 18.30
C ILE A 278 -2.49 7.79 16.82
N GLU A 279 -1.87 8.94 16.54
CA GLU A 279 -1.63 9.44 15.18
C GLU A 279 -0.78 8.45 14.37
N ASP A 280 0.31 7.97 14.97
CA ASP A 280 1.17 6.96 14.34
C ASP A 280 0.41 5.65 14.11
N ASN A 281 -0.47 5.27 15.04
CA ASN A 281 -1.28 4.06 14.96
C ASN A 281 -2.31 4.07 13.82
N PHE A 282 -2.64 5.21 13.20
CA PHE A 282 -3.48 5.19 11.98
C PHE A 282 -2.71 4.70 10.74
N PHE A 283 -1.37 4.77 10.75
CA PHE A 283 -0.57 4.32 9.62
C PHE A 283 -0.38 2.80 9.62
N ARG A 284 -0.56 2.16 8.46
CA ARG A 284 -0.30 0.72 8.27
C ARG A 284 1.12 0.29 8.65
N SER A 285 2.07 1.21 8.60
CA SER A 285 3.47 0.98 8.98
C SER A 285 3.67 0.79 10.48
N PHE A 286 2.75 1.26 11.32
CA PHE A 286 2.86 1.22 12.78
C PHE A 286 2.99 -0.20 13.32
N TYR A 287 2.13 -1.12 12.87
CA TYR A 287 2.20 -2.53 13.27
C TYR A 287 3.60 -3.11 13.04
N TYR A 288 4.19 -2.83 11.88
CA TYR A 288 5.52 -3.31 11.55
C TYR A 288 6.61 -2.61 12.38
N GLN A 289 6.42 -1.35 12.78
CA GLN A 289 7.37 -0.64 13.65
C GLN A 289 7.36 -1.25 15.06
N VAL A 290 6.17 -1.42 15.65
CA VAL A 290 6.00 -2.06 16.96
C VAL A 290 6.55 -3.48 16.95
N ARG A 291 6.20 -4.29 15.95
CA ARG A 291 6.70 -5.67 15.82
C ARG A 291 8.22 -5.73 15.71
N ARG A 292 8.84 -4.83 14.94
CA ARG A 292 10.30 -4.78 14.80
C ARG A 292 11.00 -4.40 16.10
N GLN A 293 10.44 -3.47 16.88
CA GLN A 293 10.99 -3.13 18.19
C GLN A 293 10.85 -4.30 19.17
N LEU A 294 9.74 -5.04 19.10
CA LEU A 294 9.52 -6.23 19.93
C LEU A 294 10.32 -7.46 19.46
N GLU A 295 10.85 -7.47 18.23
CA GLU A 295 11.52 -8.64 17.65
C GLU A 295 12.77 -9.05 18.44
N SER A 296 13.55 -8.09 18.95
CA SER A 296 14.78 -8.37 19.71
C SER A 296 14.52 -9.12 21.02
N GLU A 297 13.32 -8.96 21.59
CA GLU A 297 12.92 -9.61 22.85
C GLU A 297 11.55 -10.31 22.74
N TRP A 298 11.18 -10.79 21.54
CA TRP A 298 9.86 -11.38 21.29
C TRP A 298 9.54 -12.56 22.22
N HIS A 299 10.57 -13.25 22.68
CA HIS A 299 10.47 -14.37 23.60
C HIS A 299 10.10 -13.95 25.04
N ARG A 300 10.40 -12.71 25.46
CA ARG A 300 10.07 -12.17 26.79
C ARG A 300 8.69 -11.53 26.86
N VAL A 301 8.09 -11.23 25.71
CA VAL A 301 6.77 -10.62 25.60
C VAL A 301 5.68 -11.64 25.94
N THR A 302 4.77 -11.28 26.85
CA THR A 302 3.64 -12.14 27.25
C THR A 302 2.69 -12.42 26.07
N ALA A 303 2.00 -13.57 26.09
CA ALA A 303 1.01 -13.91 25.07
C ALA A 303 -0.10 -12.87 24.94
N ARG A 304 -0.48 -12.24 26.05
CA ARG A 304 -1.46 -11.13 26.09
C ARG A 304 -0.97 -9.90 25.34
N THR A 305 0.28 -9.49 25.55
CA THR A 305 0.87 -8.35 24.83
C THR A 305 1.01 -8.65 23.33
N LYS A 306 1.35 -9.89 22.95
CA LYS A 306 1.35 -10.32 21.54
C LYS A 306 -0.04 -10.22 20.90
N GLN A 307 -1.07 -10.64 21.62
CA GLN A 307 -2.46 -10.53 21.17
C GLN A 307 -2.88 -9.05 21.00
N MET A 308 -2.50 -8.15 21.92
CA MET A 308 -2.78 -6.72 21.80
C MET A 308 -2.20 -6.09 20.52
N VAL A 309 -1.00 -6.50 20.09
CA VAL A 309 -0.38 -6.02 18.85
C VAL A 309 -1.19 -6.47 17.61
N GLU A 310 -1.73 -7.69 17.63
CA GLU A 310 -2.62 -8.18 16.57
C GLU A 310 -4.01 -7.54 16.61
N ASP A 311 -4.51 -7.26 17.81
CA ASP A 311 -5.77 -6.53 18.01
C ASP A 311 -5.69 -5.10 17.45
N LEU A 312 -4.56 -4.40 17.65
CA LEU A 312 -4.34 -3.08 17.04
C LEU A 312 -4.42 -3.13 15.51
N ARG A 313 -3.85 -4.17 14.88
CA ARG A 313 -3.99 -4.40 13.43
C ARG A 313 -5.43 -4.66 13.03
N THR A 314 -6.16 -5.45 13.82
CA THR A 314 -7.56 -5.77 13.57
C THR A 314 -8.43 -4.51 13.66
N LEU A 315 -8.24 -3.68 14.69
CA LEU A 315 -8.96 -2.41 14.88
C LEU A 315 -8.65 -1.39 13.78
N GLN A 316 -7.39 -1.27 13.34
CA GLN A 316 -7.02 -0.46 12.18
C GLN A 316 -7.72 -0.93 10.89
N THR A 317 -7.82 -2.25 10.71
CA THR A 317 -8.51 -2.84 9.55
C THR A 317 -10.00 -2.55 9.63
N LEU A 318 -10.61 -2.76 10.81
CA LEU A 318 -12.02 -2.48 11.08
C LEU A 318 -12.40 -1.01 10.82
N LEU A 319 -11.53 -0.05 11.15
CA LEU A 319 -11.73 1.38 10.87
C LEU A 319 -11.82 1.67 9.36
N ASN A 320 -10.97 1.01 8.57
CA ASN A 320 -11.01 1.14 7.11
C ASN A 320 -12.21 0.41 6.50
N ASP A 321 -12.55 -0.73 7.07
CA ASP A 321 -13.64 -1.61 6.65
C ASP A 321 -15.01 -0.96 6.87
N LEU A 322 -15.16 -0.16 7.93
CA LEU A 322 -16.37 0.65 8.19
C LEU A 322 -16.74 1.59 7.03
N LEU A 323 -15.74 2.05 6.28
CA LEU A 323 -15.90 2.96 5.14
C LEU A 323 -16.00 2.23 3.79
N LYS A 324 -15.56 0.96 3.73
CA LYS A 324 -15.48 0.20 2.48
C LYS A 324 -16.60 -0.81 2.30
N TYR A 325 -16.96 -1.52 3.36
CA TYR A 325 -18.00 -2.56 3.32
C TYR A 325 -19.38 -1.97 3.54
N ASP A 326 -20.39 -2.71 3.07
CA ASP A 326 -21.78 -2.37 3.35
C ASP A 326 -22.13 -2.62 4.83
N CYS A 327 -23.32 -2.19 5.28
CA CYS A 327 -23.72 -2.36 6.67
C CYS A 327 -23.90 -3.82 7.10
N CYS A 328 -24.26 -4.70 6.17
CA CYS A 328 -24.58 -6.10 6.46
C CYS A 328 -23.29 -6.93 6.57
N GLU A 329 -22.41 -6.83 5.57
CA GLU A 329 -21.06 -7.41 5.52
C GLU A 329 -20.24 -6.95 6.71
N PHE A 330 -20.29 -5.66 7.07
CA PHE A 330 -19.57 -5.16 8.25
C PHE A 330 -20.08 -5.78 9.55
N TYR A 331 -21.39 -5.98 9.69
CA TYR A 331 -21.96 -6.62 10.88
C TYR A 331 -21.65 -8.13 10.92
N GLU A 332 -21.71 -8.82 9.79
CA GLU A 332 -21.26 -10.22 9.69
C GLU A 332 -19.78 -10.37 10.04
N LEU A 333 -18.93 -9.46 9.57
CA LEU A 333 -17.51 -9.43 9.92
C LEU A 333 -17.31 -9.32 11.43
N LEU A 334 -18.06 -8.44 12.10
CA LEU A 334 -18.01 -8.30 13.56
C LEU A 334 -18.46 -9.58 14.29
N LEU A 335 -19.55 -10.22 13.84
CA LEU A 335 -20.00 -11.49 14.41
C LEU A 335 -18.97 -12.61 14.19
N MET A 336 -18.33 -12.64 13.03
CA MET A 336 -17.25 -13.57 12.73
C MET A 336 -16.08 -13.36 13.68
N LEU A 337 -15.64 -12.11 13.90
CA LEU A 337 -14.59 -11.78 14.89
C LEU A 337 -14.97 -12.21 16.31
N GLN A 338 -16.23 -12.02 16.72
CA GLN A 338 -16.73 -12.48 18.02
C GLN A 338 -16.67 -14.02 18.14
N SER A 339 -17.07 -14.73 17.09
CA SER A 339 -17.06 -16.20 17.05
C SER A 339 -15.63 -16.77 17.10
N LEU A 340 -14.68 -16.13 16.41
CA LEU A 340 -13.27 -16.49 16.44
C LEU A 340 -12.69 -16.30 17.84
N ASN A 341 -13.00 -15.18 18.49
CA ASN A 341 -12.56 -14.93 19.87
C ASN A 341 -13.15 -15.94 20.86
N ALA A 342 -14.44 -16.29 20.73
CA ALA A 342 -15.07 -17.32 21.55
C ALA A 342 -14.39 -18.70 21.37
N ASN A 343 -13.98 -19.03 20.14
CA ASN A 343 -13.21 -20.24 19.87
C ASN A 343 -11.80 -20.19 20.49
N GLN A 344 -11.14 -19.03 20.53
CA GLN A 344 -9.86 -18.89 21.24
C GLN A 344 -10.00 -19.19 22.74
N VAL A 345 -11.07 -18.71 23.38
CA VAL A 345 -11.37 -19.01 24.79
C VAL A 345 -11.56 -20.51 24.99
N ARG A 346 -12.33 -21.19 24.12
CA ARG A 346 -12.55 -22.64 24.18
C ARG A 346 -11.25 -23.43 24.03
N LEU A 347 -10.33 -22.95 23.20
CA LEU A 347 -9.02 -23.55 22.96
C LEU A 347 -7.95 -23.13 23.99
N GLN A 348 -8.34 -22.48 25.09
CA GLN A 348 -7.42 -21.96 26.13
C GLN A 348 -6.30 -21.06 25.57
N ARG A 349 -6.58 -20.36 24.46
CA ARG A 349 -5.70 -19.32 23.92
C ARG A 349 -6.06 -17.98 24.52
N THR A 350 -5.12 -17.03 24.48
CA THR A 350 -5.35 -15.68 25.01
C THR A 350 -6.38 -14.96 24.14
N PRO A 351 -7.57 -14.59 24.68
CA PRO A 351 -8.59 -13.89 23.91
C PRO A 351 -8.20 -12.43 23.67
N SER A 352 -8.80 -11.81 22.65
CA SER A 352 -8.64 -10.39 22.35
C SER A 352 -9.26 -9.52 23.44
N PRO A 353 -8.47 -8.79 24.25
CA PRO A 353 -8.99 -8.06 25.41
C PRO A 353 -9.93 -6.92 25.05
N TRP A 354 -9.79 -6.33 23.85
CA TRP A 354 -10.62 -5.20 23.43
C TRP A 354 -12.10 -5.60 23.25
N LEU A 355 -12.39 -6.86 22.91
CA LEU A 355 -13.76 -7.34 22.74
C LEU A 355 -14.55 -7.41 24.06
N ALA A 356 -13.87 -7.36 25.21
CA ALA A 356 -14.48 -7.32 26.53
C ALA A 356 -14.64 -5.89 27.07
N THR A 357 -14.49 -4.87 26.22
CA THR A 357 -14.58 -3.46 26.61
C THR A 357 -15.93 -2.85 26.27
N VAL A 358 -16.31 -1.80 26.98
CA VAL A 358 -17.52 -1.00 26.71
C VAL A 358 -17.50 -0.39 25.30
N ALA A 359 -16.29 -0.14 24.77
CA ALA A 359 -16.11 0.30 23.39
C ALA A 359 -16.57 -0.77 22.39
N ALA A 360 -16.23 -2.04 22.62
CA ALA A 360 -16.71 -3.15 21.79
C ALA A 360 -18.25 -3.26 21.84
N ASP A 361 -18.86 -3.23 23.02
CA ASP A 361 -20.32 -3.28 23.15
C ASP A 361 -21.00 -2.17 22.35
N THR A 362 -20.41 -0.97 22.35
CA THR A 362 -20.89 0.18 21.59
C THR A 362 -20.78 -0.05 20.08
N ILE A 363 -19.67 -0.64 19.60
CA ILE A 363 -19.48 -1.02 18.19
C ILE A 363 -20.56 -2.01 17.75
N PHE A 364 -20.76 -3.11 18.50
CA PHE A 364 -21.74 -4.14 18.16
C PHE A 364 -23.17 -3.60 18.20
N ARG A 365 -23.51 -2.78 19.21
CA ARG A 365 -24.85 -2.19 19.33
C ARG A 365 -25.18 -1.29 18.15
N PHE A 366 -24.28 -0.37 17.78
CA PHE A 366 -24.53 0.53 16.66
C PHE A 366 -24.41 -0.16 15.30
N ALA A 367 -23.55 -1.16 15.14
CA ALA A 367 -23.51 -1.97 13.93
C ALA A 367 -24.82 -2.75 13.72
N LYS A 368 -25.37 -3.33 14.79
CA LYS A 368 -26.70 -3.98 14.77
C LYS A 368 -27.81 -2.98 14.43
N ALA A 369 -27.80 -1.80 15.05
CA ALA A 369 -28.76 -0.74 14.78
C ALA A 369 -28.74 -0.32 13.29
N ARG A 370 -27.56 -0.23 12.65
CA ARG A 370 -27.45 0.09 11.22
C ARG A 370 -28.19 -0.90 10.32
N VAL A 371 -28.25 -2.18 10.70
CA VAL A 371 -28.91 -3.24 9.92
C VAL A 371 -30.41 -3.29 10.23
N PHE A 372 -30.79 -3.29 11.51
CA PHE A 372 -32.16 -3.61 11.93
C PHE A 372 -33.04 -2.38 12.20
N ASP A 373 -32.50 -1.24 12.63
CA ASP A 373 -33.32 -0.06 12.96
C ASP A 373 -33.71 0.76 11.71
N MET A 374 -32.91 0.71 10.63
CA MET A 374 -33.30 1.28 9.34
C MET A 374 -34.51 0.57 8.71
N ALA A 375 -34.75 -0.70 9.04
CA ALA A 375 -35.91 -1.46 8.55
C ALA A 375 -37.22 -0.98 9.21
N TYR A 376 -37.18 -0.59 10.49
CA TYR A 376 -38.36 -0.09 11.22
C TYR A 376 -38.76 1.33 10.80
N ALA A 377 -37.79 2.20 10.47
CA ALA A 377 -38.08 3.57 10.01
C ALA A 377 -38.83 3.62 8.66
N LYS A 378 -38.64 2.61 7.79
CA LYS A 378 -39.41 2.46 6.54
C LYS A 378 -40.77 1.77 6.75
N ALA A 379 -40.92 0.93 7.77
CA ALA A 379 -42.18 0.24 8.06
C ALA A 379 -43.23 1.15 8.74
N GLY A 380 -42.81 2.20 9.45
CA GLY A 380 -43.72 3.17 10.08
C GLY A 380 -44.30 4.26 9.16
N LYS A 381 -43.99 4.21 7.86
CA LYS A 381 -44.48 5.15 6.83
C LYS A 381 -45.18 4.40 5.70
N ARG A 382 -46.19 3.60 6.05
CA ARG A 382 -47.26 3.22 5.13
C ARG A 382 -48.54 3.87 5.66
N ASP A 383 -49.14 4.69 4.80
CA ASP A 383 -50.23 5.60 5.10
C ASP A 383 -51.38 4.92 5.84
N VAL A 384 -51.76 5.53 6.96
CA VAL A 384 -53.08 5.33 7.56
C VAL A 384 -54.08 5.99 6.62
N VAL A 385 -54.58 5.24 5.64
CA VAL A 385 -55.72 5.67 4.84
C VAL A 385 -56.95 5.46 5.72
N ALA A 386 -57.47 6.56 6.24
CA ALA A 386 -58.78 6.63 6.87
C ALA A 386 -59.84 6.22 5.84
N LEU A 387 -60.66 5.23 6.21
CA LEU A 387 -61.95 4.98 5.59
C LEU A 387 -62.97 5.10 6.72
N ASP A 388 -63.58 6.28 6.81
CA ASP A 388 -64.81 6.52 7.56
C ASP A 388 -66.00 6.49 6.59
N GLY A 389 -67.05 5.83 7.05
CA GLY A 389 -68.46 5.93 6.63
C GLY A 389 -68.95 4.79 5.73
N ASP A 390 -70.10 4.16 5.95
CA ASP A 390 -71.08 4.12 7.05
C ASP A 390 -72.01 2.91 6.72
N ASP A 391 -72.63 2.34 7.76
CA ASP A 391 -73.99 1.73 7.79
C ASP A 391 -74.33 0.45 7.00
N ASP A 392 -74.56 -0.66 7.73
CA ASP A 392 -75.90 -1.18 8.08
C ASP A 392 -75.94 -2.72 8.31
N ASP A 393 -76.60 -3.05 9.42
CA ASP A 393 -77.44 -4.22 9.73
C ASP A 393 -76.84 -5.61 10.07
N ASP A 394 -76.97 -5.88 11.37
CA ASP A 394 -77.69 -7.00 11.99
C ASP A 394 -76.98 -8.32 12.39
N ASP A 395 -77.11 -8.50 13.70
CA ASP A 395 -77.45 -9.71 14.46
C ASP A 395 -76.40 -10.79 14.83
N ASP A 396 -76.29 -10.88 16.16
CA ASP A 396 -76.34 -12.09 16.98
C ASP A 396 -75.07 -12.62 17.69
N LEU A 397 -75.08 -12.32 18.99
CA LEU A 397 -74.82 -13.21 20.14
C LEU A 397 -73.37 -13.59 20.51
N ASN A 398 -73.03 -13.05 21.67
CA ASN A 398 -71.90 -13.30 22.57
C ASN A 398 -71.82 -14.78 23.07
N PRO A 399 -70.80 -15.21 23.86
CA PRO A 399 -69.97 -16.38 23.58
C PRO A 399 -70.18 -17.47 24.67
N LYS A 400 -69.46 -18.60 24.60
CA LYS A 400 -69.05 -19.35 25.81
C LYS A 400 -67.92 -20.36 25.54
N PRO A 401 -67.19 -20.76 26.59
CA PRO A 401 -65.78 -21.15 26.53
C PRO A 401 -65.56 -22.68 26.53
N ASN A 402 -64.33 -23.05 26.19
CA ASN A 402 -63.80 -24.40 26.18
C ASN A 402 -63.55 -24.95 27.61
N PRO A 403 -63.87 -26.22 27.93
CA PRO A 403 -63.39 -26.88 29.14
C PRO A 403 -62.36 -28.00 28.85
N ASP A 404 -61.25 -27.95 29.58
CA ASP A 404 -60.26 -29.03 29.89
C ASP A 404 -60.90 -30.21 30.68
N PRO A 405 -60.19 -31.26 31.17
CA PRO A 405 -59.04 -32.05 30.68
C PRO A 405 -59.20 -33.61 30.87
N ASN A 406 -58.27 -34.40 30.27
CA ASN A 406 -57.63 -35.71 30.64
C ASN A 406 -58.36 -36.76 31.57
N PRO A 407 -58.22 -38.10 31.42
CA PRO A 407 -57.00 -38.83 31.86
C PRO A 407 -56.65 -40.19 31.18
N ASN A 408 -55.37 -40.57 31.35
CA ASN A 408 -54.75 -41.88 31.11
C ASN A 408 -55.40 -43.04 31.92
N PRO A 409 -55.22 -44.33 31.56
CA PRO A 409 -54.28 -45.16 32.32
C PRO A 409 -53.54 -46.29 31.54
N ASN A 410 -52.32 -46.60 32.03
CA ASN A 410 -51.44 -47.77 31.81
C ASN A 410 -52.13 -49.11 32.23
N PRO A 411 -51.60 -50.37 31.98
CA PRO A 411 -50.21 -50.79 32.29
C PRO A 411 -49.56 -51.99 31.51
N LYS A 412 -48.21 -52.06 31.60
CA LYS A 412 -47.25 -53.21 31.74
C LYS A 412 -47.45 -54.54 30.96
N THR A 413 -46.41 -55.02 30.25
CA THR A 413 -45.45 -56.09 30.69
C THR A 413 -44.42 -56.51 29.60
N ASN A 414 -43.13 -56.49 29.97
CA ASN A 414 -41.96 -57.38 29.73
C ASN A 414 -41.67 -58.21 28.45
N ALA A 415 -40.34 -58.37 28.26
CA ALA A 415 -39.54 -59.38 27.52
C ALA A 415 -39.27 -59.06 26.03
N GLU A 416 -38.05 -59.10 25.48
CA GLU A 416 -36.72 -59.64 25.86
C GLU A 416 -35.59 -58.63 25.62
#